data_AF-A0AAE2WI18-F1
#
_entry.id   AF-A0AAE2WI18-F1
#
_cell.length_a   1.000
_cell.length_b   1.000
_cell.length_c   1.000
_cell.angle_alpha   90.00
_cell.angle_beta   90.00
_cell.angle_gamma   90.00
#
_symmetry.space_group_name_H-M   'P 1'
#
loop_
_entity.id
_entity.type
_entity.pdbx_description
1 polymer ?
#
loop_
_entity_poly.entity_id
_entity_poly.type
_entity_poly.pdbx_seq_one_letter_code
_entity_poly.pdbx_strand_id
1 'polypeptide(L)'
;MTLYPEFPCNQCGACCRHVDRASETQFLDRGDGICRHYQMETKLCTIYETRPLICQVEKQYQLNYQQQYSWQEFITLNRVACVILEKL
;
A
#
# COMPACT_ATOMS: atom_id res chain seq x y z
N MET A 1 -3.46 -10.29 -16.52
CA MET A 1 -4.78 -10.48 -15.91
C MET A 1 -4.93 -9.44 -14.82
N THR A 2 -5.92 -8.56 -14.96
CA THR A 2 -6.33 -7.60 -13.94
C THR A 2 -7.32 -8.27 -12.99
N LEU A 3 -7.24 -7.98 -11.69
CA LEU A 3 -8.17 -8.53 -10.70
C LEU A 3 -9.43 -7.65 -10.64
N TYR A 4 -10.60 -8.25 -10.40
CA TYR A 4 -11.87 -7.53 -10.32
C TYR A 4 -12.60 -7.87 -9.00
N PRO A 5 -13.13 -6.87 -8.27
CA PRO A 5 -13.03 -5.43 -8.54
C PRO A 5 -11.61 -4.87 -8.35
N GLU A 6 -11.31 -3.72 -8.92
CA GLU A 6 -10.05 -3.02 -8.63
C GLU A 6 -9.95 -2.71 -7.12
N PHE A 7 -8.71 -2.68 -6.59
CA PHE A 7 -8.53 -2.30 -5.19
C PHE A 7 -8.96 -0.83 -4.99
N PRO A 8 -9.91 -0.53 -4.08
CA PRO A 8 -10.52 0.79 -3.96
C PRO A 8 -9.64 1.76 -3.14
N CYS A 9 -8.43 2.01 -3.63
CA CYS A 9 -7.52 3.02 -3.10
C CYS A 9 -8.08 4.42 -3.37
N ASN A 10 -8.20 5.24 -2.34
CA ASN A 10 -8.61 6.65 -2.42
C ASN A 10 -7.42 7.61 -2.56
N GLN A 11 -6.20 7.09 -2.77
CA GLN A 11 -4.95 7.86 -2.87
C GLN A 11 -4.72 8.80 -1.66
N CYS A 12 -5.16 8.42 -0.46
CA CYS A 12 -5.02 9.23 0.75
C CYS A 12 -3.56 9.44 1.20
N GLY A 13 -2.63 8.63 0.70
CA GLY A 13 -1.22 8.66 1.06
C GLY A 13 -0.86 8.06 2.42
N ALA A 14 -1.83 7.50 3.17
CA ALA A 14 -1.60 7.00 4.52
C ALA A 14 -0.55 5.87 4.59
N CYS A 15 -0.56 4.93 3.65
CA CYS A 15 0.48 3.89 3.58
C CYS A 15 1.88 4.46 3.33
N CYS A 16 1.98 5.59 2.62
CA CYS A 16 3.26 6.26 2.40
C CYS A 16 3.72 7.08 3.62
N ARG A 17 2.81 7.48 4.52
CA ARG A 17 3.15 8.22 5.75
C ARG A 17 3.56 7.32 6.92
N HIS A 18 3.38 6.00 6.78
CA HIS A 18 3.55 5.02 7.85
C HIS A 18 4.29 3.77 7.37
N VAL A 19 5.35 3.96 6.57
CA VAL A 19 6.17 2.86 6.05
C VAL A 19 7.05 2.21 7.13
N ASP A 20 7.14 2.80 8.31
CA ASP A 20 7.77 2.24 9.51
C ASP A 20 6.97 1.08 10.12
N ARG A 21 5.67 0.98 9.83
CA ARG A 21 4.76 0.02 10.50
C ARG A 21 4.89 -1.43 10.04
N ALA A 22 5.64 -1.68 8.96
CA ALA A 22 5.93 -3.01 8.45
C ALA A 22 7.40 -3.12 8.06
N SER A 23 8.05 -4.23 8.43
CA SER A 23 9.46 -4.50 8.11
C SER A 23 9.76 -4.42 6.62
N GLU A 24 8.81 -4.86 5.81
CA GLU A 24 8.87 -4.97 4.35
C GLU A 24 8.89 -3.59 3.68
N THR A 25 8.46 -2.54 4.37
CA THR A 25 8.44 -1.17 3.84
C THR A 25 9.50 -0.26 4.46
N GLN A 26 10.22 -0.70 5.50
CA GLN A 26 11.21 0.13 6.20
C GLN A 26 12.32 0.68 5.30
N PHE A 27 12.70 -0.03 4.23
CA PHE A 27 13.71 0.48 3.28
C PHE A 27 13.25 1.75 2.53
N LEU A 28 11.94 2.04 2.53
CA LEU A 28 11.36 3.25 1.94
C LEU A 28 11.37 4.44 2.91
N ASP A 29 11.55 4.19 4.21
CA ASP A 29 11.53 5.21 5.24
C ASP A 29 12.68 6.21 5.07
N ARG A 30 12.36 7.51 5.11
CA ARG A 30 13.35 8.60 5.10
C ARG A 30 13.93 8.90 6.49
N GLY A 31 13.49 8.18 7.52
CA GLY A 31 13.96 8.27 8.90
C GLY A 31 12.94 8.82 9.90
N ASP A 32 11.71 9.10 9.46
CA ASP A 32 10.62 9.65 10.28
C ASP A 32 9.29 8.89 10.12
N GLY A 33 9.35 7.68 9.54
CA GLY A 33 8.19 6.85 9.21
C GLY A 33 7.52 7.18 7.88
N ILE A 34 7.91 8.27 7.23
CA ILE A 34 7.36 8.69 5.94
C ILE A 34 8.27 8.17 4.81
N CYS A 35 7.64 7.68 3.75
CA CYS A 35 8.30 7.21 2.55
C CYS A 35 9.09 8.35 1.87
N ARG A 36 10.33 8.07 1.48
CA ARG A 36 11.20 9.00 0.73
C ARG A 36 10.63 9.48 -0.61
N HIS A 37 9.61 8.79 -1.14
CA HIS A 37 8.94 9.14 -2.39
C HIS A 37 7.58 9.85 -2.18
N TYR A 38 7.18 10.12 -0.93
CA TYR A 38 5.92 10.79 -0.63
C TYR A 38 6.03 12.31 -0.74
N GLN A 39 5.17 12.92 -1.55
CA GLN A 39 5.02 14.39 -1.64
C GLN A 39 3.93 14.84 -0.68
N MET A 40 4.28 15.71 0.27
CA MET A 40 3.36 16.16 1.34
C MET A 40 2.21 17.01 0.79
N GLU A 41 2.51 17.87 -0.18
CA GLU A 41 1.56 18.85 -0.74
C GLU A 41 0.48 18.17 -1.57
N THR A 42 0.87 17.21 -2.41
CA THR A 42 -0.05 16.50 -3.31
C THR A 42 -0.60 15.21 -2.70
N LYS A 43 0.04 14.70 -1.64
CA LYS A 43 -0.21 13.38 -1.04
C LYS A 43 0.06 12.21 -1.99
N LEU A 44 0.83 12.42 -3.05
CA LEU A 44 1.13 11.41 -4.06
C LEU A 44 2.54 10.84 -3.93
N CYS A 45 2.75 9.67 -4.51
CA CYS A 45 4.05 9.06 -4.66
C CYS A 45 4.73 9.58 -5.94
N THR A 46 5.98 10.03 -5.85
CA THR A 46 6.76 10.51 -7.01
C THR A 46 7.08 9.43 -8.04
N ILE A 47 6.99 8.17 -7.64
CA ILE A 47 7.24 6.99 -8.49
C ILE A 47 6.02 6.07 -8.57
N TYR A 48 4.80 6.62 -8.56
CA TYR A 48 3.56 5.82 -8.43
C TYR A 48 3.46 4.67 -9.44
N GLU A 49 3.78 4.92 -10.71
CA GLU A 49 3.73 3.92 -11.79
C GLU A 49 4.79 2.82 -11.66
N THR A 50 5.93 3.15 -11.05
CA THR A 50 7.09 2.26 -10.88
C THR A 50 7.33 1.86 -9.43
N ARG A 51 6.32 2.06 -8.57
CA ARG A 51 6.39 1.77 -7.13
C ARG A 51 6.81 0.31 -6.91
N PRO A 52 7.59 0.01 -5.86
CA PRO A 52 8.06 -1.35 -5.61
C PRO A 52 6.88 -2.31 -5.42
N LEU A 53 7.10 -3.61 -5.67
CA LEU A 53 6.05 -4.63 -5.61
C LEU A 53 5.32 -4.65 -4.26
N ILE A 54 6.00 -4.33 -3.15
CA ILE A 54 5.39 -4.24 -1.82
C ILE A 54 4.28 -3.19 -1.74
N CYS A 55 4.36 -2.13 -2.54
CA CYS A 55 3.36 -1.06 -2.62
C CYS A 55 2.26 -1.32 -3.65
N GLN A 56 2.27 -2.48 -4.33
CA GLN A 56 1.31 -2.85 -5.38
C GLN A 56 0.38 -3.96 -4.85
N VAL A 57 -0.80 -3.58 -4.37
CA VAL A 57 -1.77 -4.51 -3.72
C VAL A 57 -2.09 -5.74 -4.57
N GLU A 58 -2.40 -5.55 -5.85
CA GLU A 58 -2.69 -6.67 -6.76
C GLU A 58 -1.50 -7.60 -6.97
N LYS A 59 -0.29 -7.05 -7.07
CA LYS A 59 0.93 -7.86 -7.21
C LYS A 59 1.25 -8.62 -5.93
N GLN A 60 1.07 -8.01 -4.77
CA GLN A 60 1.20 -8.69 -3.49
C GLN A 60 0.23 -9.88 -3.41
N TYR A 61 -1.03 -9.68 -3.81
CA TYR A 61 -2.00 -10.77 -3.85
C TYR A 61 -1.53 -11.91 -4.76
N GLN A 62 -1.22 -11.59 -6.03
CA GLN A 62 -0.81 -12.58 -7.02
C GLN A 62 0.45 -13.35 -6.61
N LEU A 63 1.43 -12.68 -6.00
CA LEU A 63 2.72 -13.31 -5.70
C LEU A 63 2.71 -14.06 -4.36
N ASN A 64 1.99 -13.55 -3.36
CA ASN A 64 2.18 -13.99 -1.97
C ASN A 64 0.90 -14.55 -1.31
N TYR A 65 -0.29 -14.17 -1.76
CA TYR A 65 -1.53 -14.39 -1.00
C TYR A 65 -2.65 -15.13 -1.74
N GLN A 66 -2.54 -15.32 -3.07
CA GLN A 66 -3.58 -15.95 -3.88
C GLN A 66 -3.91 -17.41 -3.50
N GLN A 67 -3.00 -18.10 -2.79
CA GLN A 67 -3.23 -19.46 -2.29
C GLN A 67 -3.92 -19.48 -0.92
N GLN A 68 -3.94 -18.35 -0.20
CA GLN A 68 -4.43 -18.24 1.17
C GLN A 68 -5.78 -17.52 1.25
N TYR A 69 -6.02 -16.56 0.37
CA TYR A 69 -7.20 -15.71 0.37
C TYR A 69 -7.80 -15.65 -1.03
N SER A 70 -9.13 -15.50 -1.10
CA SER A 70 -9.74 -14.95 -2.30
C SER A 70 -9.36 -13.47 -2.46
N TRP A 71 -9.49 -12.94 -3.68
CA TRP A 71 -9.21 -11.53 -3.95
C TRP A 71 -10.09 -10.60 -3.10
N GLN A 72 -11.37 -10.95 -2.92
CA GLN A 72 -12.31 -10.16 -2.14
C GLN A 72 -11.95 -10.11 -0.64
N GLU A 73 -11.51 -11.23 -0.07
CA GLU A 73 -11.03 -11.28 1.32
C GLU A 73 -9.76 -10.43 1.49
N PHE A 74 -8.82 -10.55 0.55
CA PHE A 74 -7.60 -9.76 0.59
C PHE A 74 -7.86 -8.25 0.47
N ILE A 75 -8.80 -7.83 -0.39
CA ILE A 75 -9.28 -6.43 -0.44
C ILE A 75 -9.81 -6.01 0.93
N THR A 76 -10.68 -6.84 1.54
CA THR A 76 -11.33 -6.52 2.81
C THR A 76 -10.30 -6.29 3.91
N LEU A 77 -9.33 -7.19 4.04
CA LEU A 77 -8.23 -7.08 5.01
C LEU A 77 -7.38 -5.82 4.78
N ASN A 78 -7.00 -5.54 3.53
CA ASN A 78 -6.23 -4.35 3.19
C ASN A 78 -7.02 -3.06 3.46
N ARG A 79 -8.35 -3.06 3.29
CA ARG A 79 -9.20 -1.90 3.60
C ARG A 79 -9.29 -1.63 5.09
N VAL A 80 -9.30 -2.65 5.94
CA VAL A 80 -9.17 -2.48 7.40
C VAL A 80 -7.85 -1.80 7.73
N ALA A 81 -6.74 -2.26 7.14
CA ALA A 81 -5.44 -1.62 7.31
C ALA A 81 -5.44 -0.16 6.84
N CYS A 82 -6.04 0.15 5.68
CA CYS A 82 -6.19 1.52 5.20
C CYS A 82 -6.92 2.42 6.21
N VAL A 83 -8.05 1.96 6.74
CA VAL A 83 -8.84 2.75 7.72
C VAL A 83 -8.06 3.00 9.02
N ILE A 84 -7.25 2.03 9.45
CA ILE A 84 -6.39 2.20 10.62
C ILE A 84 -5.32 3.25 10.33
N LEU A 85 -4.59 3.11 9.20
CA LEU A 85 -3.51 4.03 8.83
C LEU A 85 -4.00 5.45 8.55
N GLU A 86 -5.20 5.63 8.02
CA GLU A 86 -5.77 6.97 7.78
C GLU A 86 -6.10 7.75 9.06
N LYS A 87 -6.22 7.05 10.20
CA LYS A 87 -6.55 7.65 11.51
C LYS A 87 -5.32 7.93 12.39
N LEU A 88 -4.14 7.47 11.98
CA LEU A 88 -2.87 7.77 12.65
C LEU A 88 -2.45 9.22 12.36
#